data_AF-A0A7S0L7G9-F1
#
_entry.id   AF-A0A7S0L7G9-F1
#
_cell.length_a   1.000
_cell.length_b   1.000
_cell.length_c   1.000
_cell.angle_alpha   90.00
_cell.angle_beta   90.00
_cell.angle_gamma   90.00
#
_symmetry.space_group_name_H-M   'P 1'
#
loop_
_entity.id
_entity.type
_entity.pdbx_description
1 polymer ?
#
loop_
_entity_poly.entity_id
_entity_poly.type
_entity_poly.pdbx_seq_one_letter_code
_entity_poly.pdbx_strand_id
1 'polypeptide(L)'
;GRPTGGGPEAAEGAQGSAEGGELGRPGLEEALRSQSRVVHVEKALDRQPPNHVDLRIFTALPGSAVRFSPTAEVEPFVERQDVPAVPSAFLLSGVLTRSECRQLLRVVQGFGFSDDRPLEQVEPHGIGSCEWLADHSLVQPIWERVRARLPQRLGPHELHGINARWRCFAYGEGGVYRPHIDGTWPGSGLDEAGAY
;
A
#
# COMPACT_ATOMS: atom_id res chain seq x y z
N GLY A 1 -12.46 -34.15 -65.12
CA GLY A 1 -12.87 -35.18 -64.14
C GLY A 1 -12.60 -34.69 -62.72
N ARG A 2 -13.00 -35.46 -61.71
CA ARG A 2 -12.46 -35.44 -60.32
C ARG A 2 -11.22 -36.36 -60.24
N PRO A 3 -10.49 -36.53 -59.11
CA PRO A 3 -10.58 -35.88 -57.77
C PRO A 3 -9.41 -34.86 -57.58
N THR A 4 -8.63 -34.64 -56.49
CA THR A 4 -8.34 -35.27 -55.16
C THR A 4 -7.79 -34.23 -54.14
N GLY A 5 -8.08 -34.43 -52.85
CA GLY A 5 -7.40 -33.81 -51.69
C GLY A 5 -7.93 -32.41 -51.29
N GLY A 6 -7.89 -31.99 -50.02
CA GLY A 6 -7.49 -32.64 -48.76
C GLY A 6 -7.84 -31.75 -47.56
N GLY A 7 -7.89 -32.29 -46.34
CA GLY A 7 -8.17 -31.52 -45.10
C GLY A 7 -6.92 -30.81 -44.51
N PRO A 8 -6.99 -30.21 -43.30
CA PRO A 8 -8.03 -30.39 -42.27
C PRO A 8 -8.69 -29.09 -41.74
N GLU A 9 -9.51 -29.28 -40.72
CA GLU A 9 -10.20 -28.31 -39.84
C GLU A 9 -9.22 -27.46 -38.98
N ALA A 10 -9.59 -26.24 -38.58
CA ALA A 10 -8.68 -25.30 -37.90
C ALA A 10 -9.36 -24.37 -36.87
N ALA A 11 -8.66 -24.13 -35.76
CA ALA A 11 -8.87 -23.09 -34.72
C ALA A 11 -10.29 -22.98 -34.12
N GLU A 12 -10.59 -23.67 -33.01
CA GLU A 12 -10.34 -23.18 -31.63
C GLU A 12 -11.21 -21.97 -31.21
N GLY A 13 -12.26 -22.24 -30.43
CA GLY A 13 -13.03 -21.22 -29.74
C GLY A 13 -12.32 -20.74 -28.47
N ALA A 14 -11.92 -19.48 -28.43
CA ALA A 14 -11.23 -18.88 -27.27
C ALA A 14 -12.15 -18.78 -26.04
N GLN A 15 -12.03 -19.73 -25.11
CA GLN A 15 -12.69 -19.67 -23.81
C GLN A 15 -11.95 -18.69 -22.89
N GLY A 16 -12.48 -17.46 -22.77
CA GLY A 16 -11.99 -16.46 -21.83
C GLY A 16 -12.34 -16.80 -20.38
N SER A 17 -11.51 -17.60 -19.72
CA SER A 17 -11.62 -17.89 -18.29
C SER A 17 -11.25 -16.67 -17.45
N ALA A 18 -12.20 -16.14 -16.67
CA ALA A 18 -12.00 -14.95 -15.85
C ALA A 18 -11.18 -15.25 -14.57
N GLU A 19 -10.14 -14.46 -14.29
CA GLU A 19 -9.33 -14.55 -13.06
C GLU A 19 -10.03 -13.97 -11.81
N GLY A 20 -11.26 -14.40 -11.53
CA GLY A 20 -11.99 -14.06 -10.30
C GLY A 20 -11.86 -15.14 -9.22
N GLY A 21 -10.70 -15.26 -8.56
CA GLY A 21 -10.47 -16.41 -7.66
C GLY A 21 -9.30 -16.41 -6.67
N GLU A 22 -8.73 -15.25 -6.30
CA GLU A 22 -7.64 -15.18 -5.29
C GLU A 22 -7.98 -14.40 -4.00
N LEU A 23 -9.09 -13.67 -3.97
CA LEU A 23 -9.52 -12.87 -2.81
C LEU A 23 -10.44 -13.74 -1.94
N GLY A 24 -10.07 -13.99 -0.68
CA GLY A 24 -10.89 -14.76 0.28
C GLY A 24 -10.54 -16.24 0.47
N ARG A 25 -9.26 -16.65 0.36
CA ARG A 25 -8.84 -18.00 0.81
C ARG A 25 -8.84 -18.07 2.36
N PRO A 26 -9.66 -18.92 3.01
CA PRO A 26 -9.93 -18.81 4.47
C PRO A 26 -8.75 -18.99 5.44
N GLY A 27 -7.59 -19.47 4.99
CA GLY A 27 -6.37 -19.55 5.83
C GLY A 27 -5.35 -18.42 5.60
N LEU A 28 -5.52 -17.59 4.56
CA LEU A 28 -4.52 -16.57 4.21
C LEU A 28 -4.47 -15.42 5.21
N GLU A 29 -5.63 -14.95 5.66
CA GLU A 29 -5.69 -13.90 6.68
C GLU A 29 -5.13 -14.35 8.03
N GLU A 30 -5.33 -15.62 8.41
CA GLU A 30 -4.81 -16.17 9.67
C GLU A 30 -3.29 -16.39 9.60
N ALA A 31 -2.77 -16.78 8.44
CA ALA A 31 -1.34 -16.80 8.16
C ALA A 31 -0.72 -15.40 8.19
N LEU A 32 -1.42 -14.36 7.70
CA LEU A 32 -0.96 -12.98 7.76
C LEU A 32 -1.06 -12.40 9.18
N ARG A 33 -2.14 -12.66 9.91
CA ARG A 33 -2.30 -12.28 11.33
C ARG A 33 -1.20 -12.88 12.19
N SER A 34 -0.86 -14.16 12.01
CA SER A 34 0.26 -14.81 12.72
C SER A 34 1.66 -14.39 12.24
N GLN A 35 1.77 -13.69 11.10
CA GLN A 35 2.98 -13.02 10.63
C GLN A 35 2.96 -11.50 10.92
N SER A 36 2.11 -11.05 11.84
CA SER A 36 1.95 -9.64 12.21
C SER A 36 1.97 -9.43 13.73
N ARG A 37 2.28 -8.22 14.18
CA ARG A 37 2.08 -7.80 15.57
C ARG A 37 1.74 -6.31 15.64
N VAL A 38 1.06 -5.91 16.71
CA VAL A 38 0.95 -4.50 17.10
C VAL A 38 2.24 -4.11 17.81
N VAL A 39 2.86 -3.00 17.40
CA VAL A 39 4.10 -2.44 17.99
C VAL A 39 3.84 -1.18 18.82
N HIS A 40 2.73 -0.48 18.59
CA HIS A 40 2.32 0.69 19.37
C HIS A 40 0.80 0.73 19.52
N VAL A 41 0.32 1.22 20.67
CA VAL A 41 -1.10 1.50 20.93
C VAL A 41 -1.23 2.90 21.51
N GLU A 42 -1.87 3.79 20.76
CA GLU A 42 -2.17 5.16 21.17
C GLU A 42 -3.64 5.20 21.62
N LYS A 43 -3.89 5.58 22.88
CA LYS A 43 -5.24 5.48 23.47
C LYS A 43 -6.21 6.47 22.85
N ALA A 44 -7.45 6.03 22.67
CA ALA A 44 -8.48 6.78 21.95
C ALA A 44 -8.60 8.25 22.40
N LEU A 45 -8.48 8.53 23.70
CA LEU A 45 -8.57 9.87 24.28
C LEU A 45 -7.26 10.69 24.18
N ASP A 46 -6.11 10.03 24.05
CA ASP A 46 -4.78 10.66 23.95
C ASP A 46 -4.44 11.06 22.51
N ARG A 47 -5.13 10.45 21.53
CA ARG A 47 -5.04 10.77 20.10
C ARG A 47 -5.34 12.25 19.83
N GLN A 48 -4.80 12.78 18.74
CA GLN A 48 -5.05 14.15 18.29
C GLN A 48 -5.66 14.16 16.88
N PRO A 49 -6.95 14.53 16.71
CA PRO A 49 -7.94 14.79 17.76
C PRO A 49 -8.35 13.52 18.53
N PRO A 50 -8.88 13.66 19.77
CA PRO A 50 -9.42 12.54 20.53
C PRO A 50 -10.50 11.78 19.75
N ASN A 51 -10.57 10.48 19.96
CA ASN A 51 -11.23 9.53 19.07
C ASN A 51 -12.11 8.51 19.81
N HIS A 52 -12.97 7.81 19.07
CA HIS A 52 -13.74 6.69 19.59
C HIS A 52 -12.95 5.37 19.66
N VAL A 53 -11.84 5.23 18.93
CA VAL A 53 -11.05 3.99 18.88
C VAL A 53 -9.56 4.20 19.17
N ASP A 54 -8.99 3.27 19.96
CA ASP A 54 -7.54 3.12 20.16
C ASP A 54 -6.86 2.89 18.80
N LEU A 55 -5.86 3.71 18.48
CA LEU A 55 -5.03 3.54 17.29
C LEU A 55 -3.98 2.45 17.55
N ARG A 56 -3.75 1.59 16.56
CA ARG A 56 -2.80 0.46 16.65
C ARG A 56 -1.86 0.51 15.46
N ILE A 57 -0.57 0.67 15.71
CA ILE A 57 0.44 0.55 14.67
C ILE A 57 0.80 -0.93 14.55
N PHE A 58 0.47 -1.54 13.41
CA PHE A 58 0.84 -2.90 13.07
C PHE A 58 2.21 -2.95 12.40
N THR A 59 2.89 -4.09 12.46
CA THR A 59 3.99 -4.43 11.56
C THR A 59 3.92 -5.90 11.16
N ALA A 60 4.55 -6.23 10.03
CA ALA A 60 4.73 -7.60 9.57
C ALA A 60 6.10 -8.14 10.05
N LEU A 61 6.31 -9.45 9.97
CA LEU A 61 7.65 -10.01 10.09
C LEU A 61 8.55 -9.46 8.96
N PRO A 62 9.80 -9.01 9.25
CA PRO A 62 10.67 -8.44 8.22
C PRO A 62 10.84 -9.37 7.02
N GLY A 63 10.61 -8.83 5.82
CA GLY A 63 10.68 -9.58 4.56
C GLY A 63 9.50 -10.52 4.26
N SER A 64 8.47 -10.61 5.12
CA SER A 64 7.28 -11.42 4.82
C SER A 64 6.23 -10.68 3.98
N ALA A 65 6.17 -9.35 4.09
CA ALA A 65 5.08 -8.54 3.55
C ALA A 65 5.01 -8.49 2.01
N VAL A 66 6.13 -8.23 1.34
CA VAL A 66 6.19 -8.11 -0.13
C VAL A 66 7.48 -8.72 -0.65
N ARG A 67 7.34 -9.62 -1.63
CA ARG A 67 8.43 -10.07 -2.49
C ARG A 67 8.48 -9.14 -3.71
N PHE A 68 9.47 -8.25 -3.71
CA PHE A 68 9.85 -7.47 -4.89
C PHE A 68 10.54 -8.37 -5.92
N SER A 69 10.44 -8.04 -7.21
CA SER A 69 11.19 -8.77 -8.25
C SER A 69 12.70 -8.47 -8.13
N PRO A 70 13.58 -9.49 -8.09
CA PRO A 70 15.03 -9.30 -8.05
C PRO A 70 15.69 -9.26 -9.45
N THR A 71 14.91 -9.36 -10.54
CA THR A 71 15.44 -9.45 -11.91
C THR A 71 14.98 -8.31 -12.83
N ALA A 72 15.88 -7.89 -13.72
CA ALA A 72 15.70 -6.79 -14.67
C ALA A 72 14.55 -7.00 -15.69
N GLU A 73 14.05 -8.23 -15.80
CA GLU A 73 12.99 -8.65 -16.73
C GLU A 73 11.62 -8.02 -16.39
N VAL A 74 11.41 -7.60 -15.14
CA VAL A 74 10.23 -6.84 -14.70
C VAL A 74 10.65 -5.70 -13.76
N GLU A 75 11.70 -4.97 -14.15
CA GLU A 75 12.06 -3.70 -13.48
C GLU A 75 10.91 -2.69 -13.61
N PRO A 76 10.41 -2.12 -12.50
CA PRO A 76 9.37 -1.10 -12.54
C PRO A 76 9.91 0.19 -13.17
N PHE A 77 9.52 0.45 -14.41
CA PHE A 77 9.86 1.70 -15.09
C PHE A 77 9.15 2.88 -14.41
N VAL A 78 9.84 3.51 -13.46
CA VAL A 78 9.36 4.75 -12.84
C VAL A 78 9.42 5.86 -13.87
N GLU A 79 8.29 6.50 -14.12
CA GLU A 79 8.19 7.74 -14.91
C GLU A 79 7.73 8.87 -13.99
N ARG A 80 8.20 10.10 -14.26
CA ARG A 80 7.77 11.30 -13.55
C ARG A 80 7.09 12.25 -14.52
N GLN A 81 5.89 12.69 -14.16
CA GLN A 81 5.15 13.71 -14.88
C GLN A 81 4.79 14.85 -13.91
N ASP A 82 5.32 16.04 -14.15
CA ASP A 82 4.95 17.24 -13.38
C ASP A 82 3.51 17.66 -13.69
N VAL A 83 2.76 18.11 -12.68
CA VAL A 83 1.34 18.47 -12.81
C VAL A 83 1.21 19.88 -13.40
N PRO A 84 0.57 20.06 -14.58
CA PRO A 84 0.37 21.39 -15.15
C PRO A 84 -0.38 22.34 -14.21
N ALA A 85 0.07 23.59 -14.16
CA ALA A 85 -0.47 24.65 -13.30
C ALA A 85 -0.43 24.43 -11.77
N VAL A 86 0.18 23.35 -11.27
CA VAL A 86 0.38 23.12 -9.82
C VAL A 86 1.87 23.00 -9.51
N PRO A 87 2.54 24.11 -9.14
CA PRO A 87 3.97 24.11 -8.82
C PRO A 87 4.35 23.05 -7.78
N SER A 88 5.49 22.40 -7.98
CA SER A 88 6.05 21.34 -7.14
C SER A 88 5.23 20.03 -7.03
N ALA A 89 4.04 19.93 -7.63
CA ALA A 89 3.29 18.68 -7.70
C ALA A 89 3.69 17.83 -8.92
N PHE A 90 3.80 16.52 -8.74
CA PHE A 90 4.16 15.56 -9.78
C PHE A 90 3.57 14.18 -9.49
N LEU A 91 3.29 13.43 -10.55
CA LEU A 91 2.97 12.00 -10.51
C LEU A 91 4.26 11.20 -10.68
N LEU A 92 4.44 10.15 -9.85
CA LEU A 92 5.33 9.04 -10.14
C LEU A 92 4.49 7.82 -10.53
N SER A 93 4.50 7.44 -11.80
CA SER A 93 3.89 6.20 -12.28
C SER A 93 4.90 5.05 -12.23
N GLY A 94 4.43 3.80 -12.31
CA GLY A 94 5.29 2.61 -12.42
C GLY A 94 6.08 2.20 -11.18
N VAL A 95 5.96 2.89 -10.04
CA VAL A 95 6.74 2.64 -8.80
C VAL A 95 6.61 1.21 -8.24
N LEU A 96 5.45 0.59 -8.42
CA LEU A 96 5.11 -0.75 -7.94
C LEU A 96 4.51 -1.58 -9.06
N THR A 97 4.87 -2.86 -9.13
CA THR A 97 4.25 -3.81 -10.06
C THR A 97 2.85 -4.21 -9.60
N ARG A 98 2.01 -4.72 -10.52
CA ARG A 98 0.68 -5.27 -10.19
C ARG A 98 0.74 -6.39 -9.14
N SER A 99 1.85 -7.14 -9.08
CA SER A 99 2.08 -8.18 -8.07
C SER A 99 2.38 -7.59 -6.70
N GLU A 100 3.26 -6.58 -6.64
CA GLU A 100 3.61 -5.88 -5.39
C GLU A 100 2.38 -5.16 -4.79
N CYS A 101 1.56 -4.50 -5.61
CA CYS A 101 0.29 -3.92 -5.17
C CYS A 101 -0.69 -4.97 -4.61
N ARG A 102 -0.79 -6.17 -5.22
CA ARG A 102 -1.63 -7.27 -4.70
C ARG A 102 -1.09 -7.82 -3.38
N GLN A 103 0.23 -7.85 -3.18
CA GLN A 103 0.86 -8.26 -1.91
C GLN A 103 0.58 -7.23 -0.80
N LEU A 104 0.81 -5.93 -1.07
CA LEU A 104 0.51 -4.84 -0.13
C LEU A 104 -0.95 -4.86 0.34
N LEU A 105 -1.90 -4.97 -0.60
CA LEU A 105 -3.33 -5.01 -0.27
C LEU A 105 -3.69 -6.20 0.63
N ARG A 106 -3.11 -7.39 0.39
CA ARG A 106 -3.31 -8.57 1.24
C ARG A 106 -2.83 -8.34 2.67
N VAL A 107 -1.64 -7.75 2.84
CA VAL A 107 -1.05 -7.50 4.17
C VAL A 107 -1.92 -6.53 4.97
N VAL A 108 -2.32 -5.40 4.39
CA VAL A 108 -3.18 -4.41 5.06
C VAL A 108 -4.57 -4.99 5.35
N GLN A 109 -5.15 -5.77 4.44
CA GLN A 109 -6.40 -6.51 4.69
C GLN A 109 -6.26 -7.53 5.83
N GLY A 110 -5.08 -8.15 5.98
CA GLY A 110 -4.77 -9.08 7.07
C GLY A 110 -4.68 -8.42 8.45
N PHE A 111 -4.14 -7.19 8.53
CA PHE A 111 -4.19 -6.36 9.75
C PHE A 111 -5.63 -5.92 10.07
N GLY A 112 -6.40 -5.59 9.03
CA GLY A 112 -7.75 -5.07 9.13
C GLY A 112 -7.79 -3.53 9.25
N PHE A 113 -8.97 -2.96 9.04
CA PHE A 113 -9.20 -1.52 9.16
C PHE A 113 -10.06 -1.21 10.39
N SER A 114 -9.84 -0.05 11.01
CA SER A 114 -10.70 0.51 12.06
C SER A 114 -11.50 1.69 11.51
N ASP A 115 -12.74 1.87 11.97
CA ASP A 115 -13.53 3.09 11.70
C ASP A 115 -12.92 4.26 12.48
N ASP A 116 -12.02 5.00 11.82
CA ASP A 116 -11.40 6.17 12.44
C ASP A 116 -12.46 7.27 12.60
N ARG A 117 -12.81 7.59 13.86
CA ARG A 117 -13.89 8.53 14.16
C ARG A 117 -13.52 9.40 15.36
N PRO A 118 -13.05 10.64 15.11
CA PRO A 118 -12.87 11.66 16.14
C PRO A 118 -14.14 11.83 16.99
N LEU A 119 -14.01 12.16 18.28
CA LEU A 119 -15.15 12.38 19.19
C LEU A 119 -16.07 13.53 18.74
N GLU A 120 -15.53 14.47 17.96
CA GLU A 120 -16.26 15.59 17.37
C GLU A 120 -17.13 15.16 16.16
N GLN A 121 -16.93 13.95 15.63
CA GLN A 121 -17.59 13.47 14.42
C GLN A 121 -18.68 12.44 14.76
N VAL A 122 -19.94 12.87 14.70
CA VAL A 122 -21.12 12.06 15.06
C VAL A 122 -21.21 10.77 14.24
N GLU A 123 -21.11 10.87 12.92
CA GLU A 123 -21.25 9.74 11.99
C GLU A 123 -19.90 9.24 11.45
N PRO A 124 -19.76 7.94 11.13
CA PRO A 124 -18.59 7.43 10.42
C PRO A 124 -18.47 8.05 9.02
N HIS A 125 -17.27 8.48 8.62
CA HIS A 125 -17.05 9.12 7.31
C HIS A 125 -16.86 8.12 6.14
N GLY A 126 -17.23 6.85 6.32
CA GLY A 126 -17.12 5.81 5.27
C GLY A 126 -15.69 5.50 4.82
N ILE A 127 -14.70 5.70 5.69
CA ILE A 127 -13.28 5.41 5.42
C ILE A 127 -12.69 4.71 6.64
N GLY A 128 -12.18 3.49 6.46
CA GLY A 128 -11.42 2.79 7.50
C GLY A 128 -9.93 3.12 7.41
N SER A 129 -9.24 3.25 8.55
CA SER A 129 -7.79 3.43 8.64
C SER A 129 -7.07 2.15 9.10
N CYS A 130 -5.82 2.00 8.71
CA CYS A 130 -4.89 1.02 9.23
C CYS A 130 -3.48 1.64 9.25
N GLU A 131 -2.87 1.72 10.42
CA GLU A 131 -1.52 2.26 10.59
C GLU A 131 -0.49 1.13 10.55
N TRP A 132 0.45 1.21 9.62
CA TRP A 132 1.46 0.18 9.39
C TRP A 132 2.87 0.78 9.53
N LEU A 133 3.66 0.27 10.45
CA LEU A 133 5.11 0.42 10.41
C LEU A 133 5.70 -0.57 9.40
N ALA A 134 5.99 -0.07 8.20
CA ALA A 134 6.70 -0.78 7.14
C ALA A 134 8.16 -1.03 7.56
N ASP A 135 8.64 -2.27 7.45
CA ASP A 135 10.03 -2.58 7.80
C ASP A 135 11.01 -2.17 6.68
N HIS A 136 12.31 -2.17 6.98
CA HIS A 136 13.35 -1.73 6.03
C HIS A 136 13.34 -2.51 4.71
N SER A 137 13.01 -3.81 4.71
CA SER A 137 12.92 -4.61 3.48
C SER A 137 11.76 -4.18 2.56
N LEU A 138 10.77 -3.46 3.11
CA LEU A 138 9.63 -2.91 2.38
C LEU A 138 9.88 -1.46 1.93
N VAL A 139 10.45 -0.64 2.80
CA VAL A 139 10.70 0.79 2.52
C VAL A 139 11.87 1.00 1.56
N GLN A 140 12.98 0.28 1.73
CA GLN A 140 14.22 0.53 0.98
C GLN A 140 14.08 0.28 -0.54
N PRO A 141 13.47 -0.82 -1.03
CA PRO A 141 13.34 -1.04 -2.48
C PRO A 141 12.46 0.02 -3.16
N ILE A 142 11.43 0.52 -2.46
CA ILE A 142 10.58 1.60 -2.97
C ILE A 142 11.38 2.90 -3.03
N TRP A 143 12.12 3.23 -1.96
CA TRP A 143 13.00 4.40 -1.90
C TRP A 143 14.06 4.39 -3.02
N GLU A 144 14.73 3.25 -3.26
CA GLU A 144 15.74 3.12 -4.30
C GLU A 144 15.20 3.38 -5.71
N ARG A 145 13.97 2.94 -5.99
CA ARG A 145 13.26 3.20 -7.26
C ARG A 145 12.91 4.68 -7.44
N VAL A 146 12.45 5.38 -6.39
CA VAL A 146 11.93 6.76 -6.52
C VAL A 146 12.95 7.87 -6.26
N ARG A 147 14.00 7.63 -5.46
CA ARG A 147 14.90 8.68 -4.93
C ARG A 147 15.44 9.63 -5.99
N ALA A 148 15.86 9.10 -7.14
CA ALA A 148 16.46 9.88 -8.23
C ALA A 148 15.45 10.75 -9.01
N ARG A 149 14.15 10.63 -8.74
CA ARG A 149 13.06 11.41 -9.36
C ARG A 149 12.43 12.42 -8.41
N LEU A 150 12.77 12.36 -7.11
CA LEU A 150 12.24 13.25 -6.08
C LEU A 150 13.10 14.53 -5.93
N PRO A 151 12.53 15.67 -5.51
CA PRO A 151 13.32 16.85 -5.15
C PRO A 151 14.23 16.55 -3.95
N GLN A 152 15.55 16.60 -4.13
CA GLN A 152 16.50 16.26 -3.05
C GLN A 152 16.51 17.29 -1.90
N ARG A 153 15.92 18.47 -2.12
CA ARG A 153 15.76 19.54 -1.12
C ARG A 153 14.40 20.22 -1.28
N LEU A 154 13.82 20.65 -0.16
CA LEU A 154 12.59 21.43 -0.10
C LEU A 154 12.79 22.60 0.87
N GLY A 155 12.96 23.82 0.33
CA GLY A 155 13.36 24.97 1.12
C GLY A 155 14.73 24.74 1.79
N PRO A 156 14.85 24.87 3.13
CA PRO A 156 16.08 24.56 3.83
C PRO A 156 16.34 23.05 3.98
N HIS A 157 15.29 22.22 3.93
CA HIS A 157 15.33 20.80 4.30
C HIS A 157 15.92 19.91 3.19
N GLU A 158 16.51 18.78 3.59
CA GLU A 158 17.07 17.76 2.71
C GLU A 158 16.23 16.48 2.75
N LEU A 159 16.23 15.72 1.64
CA LEU A 159 15.43 14.51 1.50
C LEU A 159 16.17 13.28 2.05
N HIS A 160 15.78 12.83 3.25
CA HIS A 160 16.41 11.69 3.91
C HIS A 160 15.87 10.31 3.48
N GLY A 161 14.63 10.22 2.99
CA GLY A 161 14.01 8.95 2.58
C GLY A 161 12.49 8.96 2.68
N ILE A 162 11.88 7.78 2.76
CA ILE A 162 10.44 7.57 2.95
C ILE A 162 10.18 7.26 4.43
N ASN A 163 9.16 7.89 5.04
CA ASN A 163 8.75 7.58 6.42
C ASN A 163 8.15 6.15 6.49
N ALA A 164 8.49 5.41 7.54
CA ALA A 164 8.10 4.00 7.70
C ALA A 164 6.69 3.83 8.30
N ARG A 165 6.11 4.83 8.99
CA ARG A 165 4.72 4.80 9.46
C ARG A 165 3.77 5.18 8.32
N TRP A 166 3.27 4.17 7.62
CA TRP A 166 2.27 4.32 6.57
C TRP A 166 0.86 4.40 7.17
N ARG A 167 0.01 5.26 6.58
CA ARG A 167 -1.43 5.31 6.85
C ARG A 167 -2.13 4.73 5.63
N CYS A 168 -2.76 3.57 5.79
CA CYS A 168 -3.53 2.91 4.74
C CYS A 168 -5.02 3.18 4.94
N PHE A 169 -5.73 3.56 3.88
CA PHE A 169 -7.15 3.94 3.96
C PHE A 169 -8.00 3.10 2.99
N ALA A 170 -9.11 2.56 3.49
CA ALA A 170 -10.12 1.86 2.71
C ALA A 170 -11.36 2.76 2.56
N TYR A 171 -11.63 3.22 1.34
CA TYR A 171 -12.77 4.08 1.03
C TYR A 171 -14.00 3.24 0.70
N GLY A 172 -15.06 3.38 1.49
CA GLY A 172 -16.38 2.78 1.26
C GLY A 172 -17.31 3.70 0.45
N GLU A 173 -18.58 3.30 0.36
CA GLU A 173 -19.62 4.12 -0.28
C GLU A 173 -19.78 5.47 0.46
N GLY A 174 -19.79 6.57 -0.29
CA GLY A 174 -19.81 7.92 0.28
C GLY A 174 -18.52 8.40 0.96
N GLY A 175 -17.47 7.56 1.04
CA GLY A 175 -16.21 7.90 1.68
C GLY A 175 -15.45 9.00 0.94
N VAL A 176 -15.31 10.18 1.54
CA VAL A 176 -14.62 11.34 0.95
C VAL A 176 -13.68 11.98 1.97
N TYR A 177 -12.37 11.93 1.69
CA TYR A 177 -11.39 12.69 2.46
C TYR A 177 -11.48 14.18 2.10
N ARG A 178 -11.66 15.04 3.09
CA ARG A 178 -11.85 16.48 2.86
C ARG A 178 -10.51 17.18 2.54
N PRO A 179 -10.52 18.29 1.78
CA PRO A 179 -9.33 19.13 1.60
C PRO A 179 -8.75 19.56 2.95
N HIS A 180 -7.45 19.33 3.14
CA HIS A 180 -6.71 19.60 4.37
C HIS A 180 -5.23 19.85 4.03
N ILE A 181 -4.43 20.16 5.06
CA ILE A 181 -2.96 20.20 4.97
C ILE A 181 -2.43 18.99 5.75
N ASP A 182 -1.51 18.22 5.15
CA ASP A 182 -0.90 17.08 5.82
C ASP A 182 -0.01 17.54 7.00
N GLY A 183 -0.14 16.86 8.13
CA GLY A 183 0.63 17.16 9.35
C GLY A 183 2.05 16.59 9.32
N THR A 184 2.97 17.24 10.03
CA THR A 184 4.33 16.74 10.24
C THR A 184 4.34 15.59 11.27
N TRP A 185 5.00 14.49 10.93
CA TRP A 185 5.27 13.38 11.86
C TRP A 185 6.78 13.23 12.10
N PRO A 186 7.21 12.75 13.27
CA PRO A 186 8.61 12.44 13.53
C PRO A 186 9.09 11.24 12.71
N GLY A 187 10.40 10.97 12.77
CA GLY A 187 10.96 9.71 12.28
C GLY A 187 10.32 8.50 12.99
N SER A 188 10.15 7.42 12.25
CA SER A 188 9.44 6.21 12.67
C SER A 188 10.35 4.99 12.46
N GLY A 189 10.43 4.09 13.43
CA GLY A 189 11.23 2.87 13.33
C GLY A 189 10.88 1.90 14.46
N LEU A 190 11.77 0.93 14.72
CA LEU A 190 11.82 0.23 16.00
C LEU A 190 13.21 0.41 16.63
N ASP A 191 13.28 0.35 17.96
CA ASP A 191 14.54 0.28 18.70
C ASP A 191 15.15 -1.15 18.68
N GLU A 192 16.29 -1.32 19.35
CA GLU A 192 16.98 -2.62 19.45
C GLU A 192 16.17 -3.69 20.23
N ALA A 193 15.21 -3.29 21.07
CA ALA A 193 14.27 -4.18 21.74
C ALA A 193 13.03 -4.50 20.89
N GLY A 194 12.84 -3.80 19.76
CA GLY A 194 11.69 -3.94 18.87
C GLY A 194 10.45 -3.14 19.31
N ALA A 195 10.61 -2.12 20.16
CA ALA A 195 9.57 -1.16 20.53
C ALA A 195 9.54 0.04 19.56
N TYR A 196 8.39 0.74 19.47
CA TYR A 196 8.16 1.92 18.64
C TYR A 196 8.06 3.19 19.50
#